data_AF-A0A9D9FXK5-F1
#
_entry.id   AF-A0A9D9FXK5-F1
#
_cell.length_a   1.000
_cell.length_b   1.000
_cell.length_c   1.000
_cell.angle_alpha   90.00
_cell.angle_beta   90.00
_cell.angle_gamma   90.00
#
_symmetry.space_group_name_H-M   'P 1'
#
loop_
_entity.id
_entity.type
_entity.pdbx_description
1 polymer ?
#
loop_
_entity_poly.entity_id
_entity_poly.type
_entity_poly.pdbx_seq_one_letter_code
_entity_poly.pdbx_strand_id
1 'polypeptide(L)'
;MNKKETVNPKEARNQNYDAKKMNTSEISKKNKNKNLPWWVELLFVQIGLPDKLLIKILKTNRNAKELIKNDKKSIIVFLFIFGVLIYFYPVINQSKNKLDCEKIAKNYIIENKNILGINKRELKMLSINFCNGGEEIYEIKNRNK
;
A
#
# COMPACT_ATOMS: atom_id res chain seq x y z
N MET A 1 100.08 -0.36 -44.91
CA MET A 1 98.78 -0.22 -45.60
C MET A 1 97.76 -1.00 -44.78
N ASN A 2 96.59 -0.49 -44.37
CA ASN A 2 95.92 0.79 -44.68
C ASN A 2 95.29 1.47 -43.45
N LYS A 3 95.02 2.79 -43.58
CA LYS A 3 94.08 3.60 -42.74
C LYS A 3 92.62 3.13 -43.03
N LYS A 4 91.52 3.40 -42.31
CA LYS A 4 90.92 4.53 -41.53
C LYS A 4 89.81 3.90 -40.62
N GLU A 5 89.14 4.48 -39.61
CA GLU A 5 89.24 5.71 -38.77
C GLU A 5 88.34 5.52 -37.50
N THR A 6 87.67 6.55 -36.94
CA THR A 6 86.93 6.52 -35.64
C THR A 6 85.63 7.34 -35.64
N VAL A 7 84.57 6.90 -34.93
CA VAL A 7 83.45 7.73 -34.39
C VAL A 7 82.90 7.10 -33.08
N ASN A 8 82.40 7.92 -32.13
CA ASN A 8 81.99 7.51 -30.76
C ASN A 8 80.44 7.48 -30.53
N PRO A 9 79.82 7.74 -29.35
CA PRO A 9 78.98 6.73 -28.69
C PRO A 9 77.53 7.12 -28.33
N LYS A 10 76.66 6.13 -28.08
CA LYS A 10 75.31 6.24 -27.49
C LYS A 10 74.88 4.92 -26.86
N GLU A 11 74.03 4.83 -25.82
CA GLU A 11 73.66 5.75 -24.72
C GLU A 11 73.00 4.88 -23.62
N ALA A 12 73.00 5.30 -22.35
CA ALA A 12 72.71 4.39 -21.24
C ALA A 12 71.23 3.98 -21.10
N ARG A 13 70.95 2.71 -20.79
CA ARG A 13 69.62 2.27 -20.35
C ARG A 13 69.62 1.07 -19.39
N ASN A 14 70.10 1.29 -18.17
CA ASN A 14 69.85 0.38 -17.06
C ASN A 14 68.34 0.36 -16.73
N GLN A 15 67.74 -0.83 -16.71
CA GLN A 15 66.40 -1.05 -16.13
C GLN A 15 66.42 -2.28 -15.24
N ASN A 16 67.02 -2.12 -14.05
CA ASN A 16 66.84 -3.07 -12.96
C ASN A 16 65.35 -3.05 -12.57
N TYR A 17 64.66 -4.17 -12.75
CA TYR A 17 63.30 -4.33 -12.25
C TYR A 17 63.36 -4.64 -10.75
N ASP A 18 63.35 -3.59 -9.93
CA ASP A 18 63.18 -3.72 -8.48
C ASP A 18 61.91 -4.50 -8.17
N ALA A 19 62.06 -5.63 -7.47
CA ALA A 19 60.95 -6.47 -7.01
C ALA A 19 60.19 -5.79 -5.86
N LYS A 20 59.47 -4.70 -6.18
CA LYS A 20 58.79 -3.83 -5.23
C LYS A 20 57.61 -4.55 -4.57
N LYS A 21 57.91 -5.15 -3.41
CA LYS A 21 57.00 -5.77 -2.43
C LYS A 21 55.71 -4.95 -2.21
N MET A 22 54.68 -5.20 -3.00
CA MET A 22 53.36 -4.57 -2.85
C MET A 22 52.54 -5.28 -1.77
N ASN A 23 52.74 -4.85 -0.51
CA ASN A 23 51.83 -5.15 0.59
C ASN A 23 50.53 -4.32 0.45
N THR A 24 49.77 -4.55 -0.62
CA THR A 24 48.41 -4.02 -0.78
C THR A 24 47.41 -5.16 -0.68
N SER A 25 47.04 -5.52 0.54
CA SER A 25 45.81 -6.28 0.77
C SER A 25 44.64 -5.35 0.43
N GLU A 26 44.30 -5.26 -0.85
CA GLU A 26 43.25 -4.38 -1.32
C GLU A 26 41.93 -4.83 -0.68
N ILE A 27 41.45 -4.05 0.29
CA ILE A 27 40.17 -4.27 0.96
C ILE A 27 39.06 -3.87 -0.01
N SER A 28 38.94 -4.66 -1.08
CA SER A 28 37.78 -4.67 -1.94
C SER A 28 36.61 -5.16 -1.09
N LYS A 29 35.89 -4.20 -0.47
CA LYS A 29 34.52 -4.38 0.03
C LYS A 29 33.61 -4.61 -1.19
N LYS A 30 33.82 -5.79 -1.79
CA LYS A 30 33.27 -6.28 -3.05
C LYS A 30 31.82 -6.68 -2.77
N ASN A 31 30.99 -5.66 -2.53
CA ASN A 31 29.54 -5.72 -2.31
C ASN A 31 28.81 -6.17 -3.58
N LYS A 32 29.21 -7.33 -4.12
CA LYS A 32 28.52 -8.06 -5.18
C LYS A 32 27.56 -9.06 -4.54
N ASN A 33 26.53 -9.43 -5.29
CA ASN A 33 25.53 -10.42 -4.92
C ASN A 33 24.65 -9.98 -3.73
N LYS A 34 24.08 -8.77 -3.84
CA LYS A 34 22.70 -8.60 -3.37
C LYS A 34 21.81 -9.34 -4.36
N ASN A 35 21.47 -10.60 -4.04
CA ASN A 35 20.55 -11.39 -4.84
C ASN A 35 19.24 -10.61 -5.03
N LEU A 36 18.64 -10.71 -6.22
CA LEU A 36 17.38 -10.02 -6.49
C LEU A 36 16.29 -10.63 -5.58
N PRO A 37 15.27 -9.86 -5.16
CA PRO A 37 14.20 -10.41 -4.35
C PRO A 37 13.52 -11.57 -5.09
N TRP A 38 13.24 -12.67 -4.39
CA TRP A 38 12.65 -13.91 -4.95
C TRP A 38 11.44 -13.69 -5.89
N TRP A 39 10.59 -12.71 -5.55
CA TRP A 39 9.47 -12.24 -6.40
C TRP A 39 9.87 -11.83 -7.84
N VAL A 40 11.12 -11.40 -8.05
CA VAL A 40 11.64 -10.97 -9.36
C VAL A 40 12.00 -12.18 -10.24
N GLU A 41 12.49 -13.27 -9.65
CA GLU A 41 12.77 -14.52 -10.37
C GLU A 41 11.46 -15.10 -10.93
N LEU A 42 10.39 -15.06 -10.14
CA LEU A 42 9.04 -15.43 -10.58
C LEU A 42 8.53 -14.56 -11.76
N LEU A 43 8.72 -13.23 -11.68
CA LEU A 43 8.34 -12.28 -12.74
C LEU A 43 9.14 -12.48 -14.04
N PHE A 44 10.39 -12.94 -13.97
CA PHE A 44 11.16 -13.32 -15.14
C PHE A 44 10.65 -14.62 -15.76
N VAL A 45 10.49 -15.68 -14.96
CA VAL A 45 10.14 -17.02 -15.44
C VAL A 45 8.75 -17.11 -16.05
N GLN A 46 7.75 -16.41 -15.48
CA GLN A 46 6.35 -16.53 -15.92
C GLN A 46 5.87 -15.42 -16.85
N ILE A 47 6.48 -14.22 -16.79
CA ILE A 47 5.96 -13.00 -17.43
C ILE A 47 6.97 -12.36 -18.41
N GLY A 48 8.24 -12.79 -18.41
CA GLY A 48 9.25 -12.28 -19.36
C GLY A 48 9.55 -10.79 -19.19
N LEU A 49 9.60 -10.31 -17.94
CA LEU A 49 9.66 -8.89 -17.62
C LEU A 49 10.91 -8.18 -18.24
N PRO A 50 10.74 -7.18 -19.12
CA PRO A 50 11.87 -6.50 -19.77
C PRO A 50 12.63 -5.57 -18.81
N ASP A 51 13.96 -5.56 -18.91
CA ASP A 51 14.88 -4.84 -17.99
C ASP A 51 14.53 -3.37 -17.76
N LYS A 52 14.03 -2.67 -18.78
CA LYS A 52 13.62 -1.26 -18.69
C LYS A 52 12.48 -1.03 -17.69
N LEU A 53 11.59 -2.01 -17.52
CA LEU A 53 10.56 -2.00 -16.46
C LEU A 53 11.17 -2.35 -15.10
N LEU A 54 12.04 -3.35 -15.03
CA LEU A 54 12.70 -3.77 -13.79
C LEU A 54 13.53 -2.63 -13.18
N ILE A 55 14.32 -1.93 -13.98
CA ILE A 55 15.09 -0.74 -13.57
C ILE A 55 14.16 0.38 -13.06
N LYS A 56 13.01 0.59 -13.73
CA LYS A 56 11.99 1.57 -13.29
C LYS A 56 11.38 1.17 -11.95
N ILE A 57 11.01 -0.10 -11.77
CA ILE A 57 10.47 -0.65 -10.52
C ILE A 57 11.49 -0.54 -9.39
N LEU A 58 12.77 -0.88 -9.61
CA LEU A 58 13.82 -0.73 -8.61
C LEU A 58 14.05 0.74 -8.22
N LYS A 59 14.00 1.68 -9.18
CA LYS A 59 14.12 3.12 -8.90
C LYS A 59 12.92 3.64 -8.09
N THR A 60 11.69 3.28 -8.47
CA THR A 60 10.49 3.62 -7.71
C THR A 60 10.52 3.03 -6.30
N ASN A 61 10.90 1.75 -6.15
CA ASN A 61 11.03 1.09 -4.85
C ASN A 61 12.13 1.70 -3.96
N ARG A 62 13.22 2.23 -4.55
CA ARG A 62 14.23 2.98 -3.81
C ARG A 62 13.65 4.29 -3.27
N ASN A 63 13.04 5.10 -4.13
CA ASN A 63 12.43 6.37 -3.75
C ASN A 63 11.31 6.17 -2.69
N ALA A 64 10.46 5.16 -2.88
CA ALA A 64 9.41 4.82 -1.92
C ALA A 64 9.98 4.41 -0.55
N LYS A 65 11.05 3.62 -0.50
CA LYS A 65 11.74 3.28 0.76
C LYS A 65 12.38 4.49 1.45
N GLU A 66 12.82 5.49 0.68
CA GLU A 66 13.39 6.73 1.19
C GLU A 66 12.31 7.61 1.84
N LEU A 67 11.17 7.80 1.15
CA LEU A 67 9.98 8.47 1.71
C LEU A 67 9.44 7.75 2.96
N ILE A 68 9.27 6.42 2.90
CA ILE A 68 8.80 5.61 4.05
C ILE A 68 9.76 5.69 5.24
N LYS A 69 11.08 5.85 5.00
CA LYS A 69 12.07 6.02 6.06
C LYS A 69 11.94 7.40 6.73
N ASN A 70 11.78 8.46 5.94
CA ASN A 70 11.68 9.83 6.45
C ASN A 70 10.35 10.04 7.21
N ASP A 71 9.22 9.67 6.58
CA ASP A 71 7.87 9.98 7.09
C ASP A 71 7.20 8.83 7.86
N LYS A 72 7.99 7.88 8.38
CA LYS A 72 7.49 6.69 9.11
C LYS A 72 6.47 7.04 10.20
N LYS A 73 6.66 8.15 10.93
CA LYS A 73 5.73 8.62 11.98
C LYS A 73 4.37 9.02 11.40
N SER A 74 4.36 9.72 10.26
CA SER A 74 3.14 10.13 9.55
C SER A 74 2.35 8.89 9.08
N ILE A 75 3.03 7.94 8.44
CA ILE A 75 2.44 6.69 7.94
C ILE A 75 1.78 5.90 9.08
N ILE A 76 2.43 5.81 10.25
CA ILE A 76 1.86 5.12 11.43
C ILE A 76 0.59 5.83 11.94
N VAL A 77 0.57 7.16 11.97
CA VAL A 77 -0.63 7.93 12.37
C VAL A 77 -1.78 7.72 11.38
N PHE A 78 -1.52 7.73 10.06
CA PHE A 78 -2.54 7.43 9.06
C PHE A 78 -3.10 6.00 9.20
N LEU A 79 -2.24 5.00 9.39
CA LEU A 79 -2.67 3.61 9.60
C LEU A 79 -3.53 3.46 10.87
N PHE A 80 -3.22 4.21 11.94
CA PHE A 80 -4.03 4.22 13.15
C PHE A 80 -5.42 4.84 12.90
N ILE A 81 -5.50 5.96 12.17
CA ILE A 81 -6.77 6.60 11.77
C ILE A 81 -7.62 5.64 10.93
N PHE A 82 -7.02 4.96 9.94
CA PHE A 82 -7.75 3.96 9.14
C PHE A 82 -8.21 2.76 9.98
N GLY A 83 -7.40 2.27 10.92
CA GLY A 83 -7.81 1.21 11.85
C GLY A 83 -9.02 1.60 12.70
N VAL A 84 -9.05 2.83 13.22
CA VAL A 84 -10.20 3.39 13.96
C VAL A 84 -11.44 3.48 13.07
N LEU A 85 -11.32 3.98 11.83
CA LEU A 85 -12.44 4.06 10.89
C LEU A 85 -13.03 2.69 10.53
N ILE A 86 -12.17 1.69 10.32
CA ILE A 86 -12.58 0.30 10.04
C ILE A 86 -13.29 -0.31 11.25
N TYR A 87 -12.79 -0.07 12.46
CA TYR A 87 -13.42 -0.56 13.70
C TYR A 87 -14.83 0.01 13.93
N PHE A 88 -15.05 1.30 13.64
CA PHE A 88 -16.37 1.92 13.78
C PHE A 88 -17.33 1.70 12.59
N TYR A 89 -16.82 1.24 11.44
CA TYR A 89 -17.64 0.93 10.25
C TYR A 89 -18.89 0.06 10.52
N PRO A 90 -18.82 -1.10 11.21
CA PRO A 90 -20.02 -1.91 11.49
C PRO A 90 -21.06 -1.18 12.35
N VAL A 91 -20.63 -0.33 13.29
CA VAL A 91 -21.54 0.47 14.15
C VAL A 91 -22.28 1.53 13.33
N ILE A 92 -21.56 2.19 12.41
CA ILE A 92 -22.14 3.14 11.45
C ILE A 92 -23.14 2.42 10.53
N ASN A 93 -22.80 1.22 10.03
CA ASN A 93 -23.65 0.46 9.14
C ASN A 93 -24.92 -0.07 9.84
N GLN A 94 -24.79 -0.57 11.07
CA GLN A 94 -25.94 -0.97 11.90
C GLN A 94 -26.88 0.21 12.17
N SER A 95 -26.32 1.41 12.39
CA SER A 95 -27.09 2.64 12.61
C SER A 95 -27.86 3.08 11.35
N LYS A 96 -27.24 2.96 10.17
CA LYS A 96 -27.92 3.19 8.87
C LYS A 96 -29.08 2.21 8.67
N ASN A 97 -28.81 0.91 8.77
CA ASN A 97 -29.84 -0.13 8.57
C ASN A 97 -31.07 0.06 9.48
N LYS A 98 -30.86 0.50 10.73
CA LYS A 98 -31.96 0.86 11.65
C LYS A 98 -32.76 2.08 11.18
N LEU A 99 -32.10 3.13 10.69
CA LEU A 99 -32.75 4.33 10.17
C LEU A 99 -33.51 4.06 8.86
N ASP A 100 -32.94 3.27 7.96
CA ASP A 100 -33.57 2.87 6.70
C ASP A 100 -34.79 1.97 6.96
N CYS A 101 -34.69 1.04 7.93
CA CYS A 101 -35.85 0.30 8.40
C CYS A 101 -36.93 1.22 9.02
N GLU A 102 -36.56 2.16 9.91
CA GLU A 102 -37.52 3.12 10.52
C GLU A 102 -38.26 3.92 9.42
N LYS A 103 -37.60 4.21 8.30
CA LYS A 103 -38.20 4.88 7.14
C LYS A 103 -39.14 3.96 6.35
N ILE A 104 -38.72 2.72 6.03
CA ILE A 104 -39.54 1.74 5.30
C ILE A 104 -40.80 1.39 6.09
N ALA A 105 -40.65 1.12 7.39
CA ALA A 105 -41.76 0.77 8.28
C ALA A 105 -42.81 1.90 8.39
N LYS A 106 -42.39 3.17 8.41
CA LYS A 106 -43.32 4.31 8.41
C LYS A 106 -44.18 4.38 7.16
N ASN A 107 -43.56 4.24 5.99
CA ASN A 107 -44.28 4.23 4.72
C ASN A 107 -45.28 3.06 4.70
N TYR A 108 -44.83 1.86 5.07
CA TYR A 108 -45.67 0.67 5.16
C TYR A 108 -46.90 0.85 6.08
N ILE A 109 -46.74 1.45 7.27
CA ILE A 109 -47.85 1.74 8.20
C ILE A 109 -48.85 2.73 7.58
N ILE A 110 -48.35 3.82 6.99
CA ILE A 110 -49.19 4.88 6.40
C ILE A 110 -50.01 4.31 5.23
N GLU A 111 -49.35 3.58 4.32
CA GLU A 111 -49.93 3.06 3.08
C GLU A 111 -50.94 1.93 3.34
N ASN A 112 -50.60 0.91 4.13
CA ASN A 112 -51.44 -0.29 4.26
C ASN A 112 -52.67 -0.09 5.17
N LYS A 113 -52.55 0.79 6.18
CA LYS A 113 -53.61 0.99 7.19
C LYS A 113 -54.40 2.29 6.98
N ASN A 114 -54.06 3.11 5.97
CA ASN A 114 -54.73 4.37 5.61
C ASN A 114 -54.96 5.31 6.82
N ILE A 115 -53.97 5.44 7.71
CA ILE A 115 -54.14 6.08 9.04
C ILE A 115 -54.01 7.60 8.95
N LEU A 116 -55.03 8.24 8.38
CA LEU A 116 -55.18 9.69 8.29
C LEU A 116 -55.45 10.32 9.68
N GLY A 117 -54.41 10.37 10.52
CA GLY A 117 -54.47 11.00 11.84
C GLY A 117 -53.52 10.47 12.92
N ILE A 118 -52.67 9.47 12.63
CA ILE A 118 -51.77 8.93 13.66
C ILE A 118 -50.70 9.95 14.09
N ASN A 119 -50.32 9.96 15.38
CA ASN A 119 -49.34 10.90 15.90
C ASN A 119 -47.92 10.55 15.40
N LYS A 120 -47.12 11.55 14.99
CA LYS A 120 -45.71 11.38 14.59
C LYS A 120 -44.84 10.66 15.64
N ARG A 121 -45.17 10.78 16.94
CA ARG A 121 -44.51 10.03 18.03
C ARG A 121 -44.92 8.55 18.05
N GLU A 122 -46.20 8.28 17.91
CA GLU A 122 -46.82 6.94 17.89
C GLU A 122 -46.33 6.15 16.66
N LEU A 123 -46.36 6.77 15.47
CA LEU A 123 -45.79 6.22 14.25
C LEU A 123 -44.30 5.88 14.40
N LYS A 124 -43.51 6.70 15.11
CA LYS A 124 -42.09 6.42 15.38
C LYS A 124 -41.90 5.24 16.35
N MET A 125 -42.74 5.14 17.38
CA MET A 125 -42.70 4.02 18.32
C MET A 125 -43.04 2.69 17.61
N LEU A 126 -44.14 2.65 16.84
CA LEU A 126 -44.55 1.49 16.05
C LEU A 126 -43.50 1.06 15.01
N SER A 127 -42.95 2.02 14.25
CA SER A 127 -41.90 1.72 13.26
C SER A 127 -40.59 1.23 13.88
N ILE A 128 -40.24 1.68 15.09
CA ILE A 128 -39.09 1.13 15.83
C ILE A 128 -39.38 -0.28 16.34
N ASN A 129 -40.57 -0.53 16.91
CA ASN A 129 -40.92 -1.85 17.43
C ASN A 129 -40.93 -2.92 16.33
N PHE A 130 -41.51 -2.62 15.17
CA PHE A 130 -41.45 -3.50 13.99
C PHE A 130 -40.02 -3.75 13.48
N CYS A 131 -39.17 -2.71 13.45
CA CYS A 131 -37.76 -2.87 13.10
C CYS A 131 -36.92 -3.64 14.14
N ASN A 132 -37.48 -3.89 15.33
CA ASN A 132 -36.93 -4.80 16.33
C ASN A 132 -37.61 -6.19 16.33
N GLY A 133 -38.54 -6.46 15.40
CA GLY A 133 -39.26 -7.74 15.26
C GLY A 133 -40.62 -7.80 15.96
N GLY A 134 -41.18 -6.67 16.40
CA GLY A 134 -42.50 -6.60 17.07
C GLY A 134 -43.69 -6.61 16.09
N GLU A 135 -44.71 -7.41 16.39
CA GLU A 135 -45.89 -7.63 15.53
C GLU A 135 -47.03 -6.60 15.72
N GLU A 136 -46.87 -5.62 16.62
CA GLU A 136 -47.88 -4.63 17.03
C GLU A 136 -48.58 -3.90 15.87
N ILE A 137 -47.91 -3.72 14.73
CA ILE A 137 -48.50 -3.08 13.53
C ILE A 137 -49.71 -3.87 13.00
N TYR A 138 -49.69 -5.20 13.10
CA TYR A 138 -50.79 -6.03 12.58
C TYR A 138 -52.07 -5.81 13.37
N GLU A 139 -51.98 -5.64 14.69
CA GLU A 139 -53.12 -5.40 15.60
C GLU A 139 -53.80 -4.04 15.41
N ILE A 140 -53.12 -3.06 14.80
CA ILE A 140 -53.69 -1.73 14.52
C ILE A 140 -54.92 -1.89 13.61
N LYS A 141 -56.12 -1.80 14.16
CA LYS A 141 -57.36 -1.74 13.37
C LYS A 141 -57.44 -0.40 12.66
N ASN A 142 -57.76 -0.41 11.36
CA ASN A 142 -58.07 0.81 10.62
C ASN A 142 -59.22 1.53 11.34
N ARG A 143 -59.03 2.78 11.76
CA ARG A 143 -60.08 3.58 12.41
C ARG A 143 -61.12 4.15 11.42
N ASN A 144 -61.09 3.70 10.17
CA ASN A 144 -61.99 4.13 9.12
C ASN A 144 -63.30 3.33 9.22
N LYS A 145 -64.23 3.84 10.01
CA LYS A 145 -65.65 3.46 10.05
C LYS A 145 -66.49 4.71 9.92
#